data_AF-A0A9D7CER5-F1
#
_entry.id   AF-A0A9D7CER5-F1
#
_cell.length_a   1.000
_cell.length_b   1.000
_cell.length_c   1.000
_cell.angle_alpha   90.00
_cell.angle_beta   90.00
_cell.angle_gamma   90.00
#
_symmetry.space_group_name_H-M   'P 1'
#
loop_
_entity.id
_entity.type
_entity.pdbx_description
1 polymer ?
#
loop_
_entity_poly.entity_id
_entity_poly.type
_entity_poly.pdbx_seq_one_letter_code
_entity_poly.pdbx_strand_id
1 'polypeptide(L)'
;MMDHLDLSDVEPSNQGEVVALELSWAKGSLDGYLDRLLPFLTRHREEILLLAGGAQAHAPDILASAKRVVARAGCVHLRSEMHDQIKQIRDEIWIRGERGDYDRDHITQEWTSLHAANWRRWRLKEYAFVIDRSAEQIVARIVG
;
A
#
# COMPACT_ATOMS: atom_id res chain seq x y z
N MET A 1 8.07 -21.03 -13.39
CA MET A 1 6.65 -20.81 -13.04
C MET A 1 6.51 -19.33 -12.81
N MET A 2 6.06 -18.58 -13.84
CA MET A 2 5.83 -17.14 -13.67
C MET A 2 4.56 -17.00 -12.84
N ASP A 3 4.72 -16.57 -11.59
CA ASP A 3 3.61 -16.15 -10.75
C ASP A 3 2.88 -15.03 -11.49
N HIS A 4 1.71 -15.33 -12.06
CA HIS A 4 0.76 -14.32 -12.49
C HIS A 4 0.17 -13.71 -11.21
N LEU A 5 0.95 -12.85 -10.55
CA LEU A 5 0.42 -11.96 -9.54
C LEU A 5 -0.57 -11.02 -10.23
N ASP A 6 -1.85 -11.30 -9.98
CA ASP A 6 -2.96 -10.52 -10.51
C ASP A 6 -2.96 -9.15 -9.81
N LEU A 7 -2.82 -8.09 -10.60
CA LEU A 7 -2.88 -6.72 -10.09
C LEU A 7 -4.28 -6.38 -9.57
N SER A 8 -5.30 -7.21 -9.83
CA SER A 8 -6.66 -7.03 -9.31
C SER A 8 -6.73 -6.88 -7.78
N ASP A 9 -5.75 -7.41 -7.04
CA ASP A 9 -5.68 -7.28 -5.58
C ASP A 9 -5.22 -5.90 -5.10
N VAL A 10 -4.53 -5.14 -5.95
CA VAL A 10 -4.00 -3.80 -5.63
C VAL A 10 -4.64 -2.68 -6.44
N GLU A 11 -5.45 -3.02 -7.44
CA GLU A 11 -6.27 -2.05 -8.16
C GLU A 11 -7.61 -1.82 -7.43
N PRO A 12 -8.16 -0.60 -7.48
CA PRO A 12 -9.50 -0.34 -6.95
C PRO A 12 -10.53 -1.15 -7.72
N SER A 13 -11.39 -1.88 -6.99
CA SER A 13 -12.33 -2.85 -7.54
C SER A 13 -13.69 -2.23 -7.87
N ASN A 14 -13.95 -0.99 -7.44
CA ASN A 14 -15.19 -0.26 -7.71
C ASN A 14 -14.98 1.27 -7.64
N GLN A 15 -15.97 2.02 -8.12
CA GLN A 15 -15.93 3.48 -8.15
C GLN A 15 -15.81 4.13 -6.77
N GLY A 16 -16.38 3.52 -5.73
CA GLY A 16 -16.30 4.04 -4.36
C GLY A 16 -14.87 4.03 -3.83
N GLU A 17 -14.12 2.97 -4.10
CA GLU A 17 -12.70 2.87 -3.73
C GLU A 17 -11.84 3.89 -4.49
N VAL A 18 -12.10 4.09 -5.79
CA VAL A 18 -11.44 5.14 -6.58
C VAL A 18 -11.65 6.50 -5.92
N VAL A 19 -12.90 6.85 -5.63
CA VAL A 19 -13.24 8.13 -4.98
C VAL A 19 -12.56 8.28 -3.62
N ALA A 20 -12.49 7.22 -2.82
CA ALA A 20 -11.82 7.26 -1.52
C ALA A 20 -10.31 7.51 -1.65
N LEU A 21 -9.64 6.90 -2.64
CA LEU A 21 -8.23 7.14 -2.92
C LEU A 21 -7.98 8.57 -3.43
N GLU A 22 -8.82 9.07 -4.34
CA GLU A 22 -8.76 10.45 -4.82
C GLU A 22 -8.91 11.46 -3.67
N LEU A 23 -9.86 11.23 -2.76
CA LEU A 23 -10.07 12.09 -1.60
C LEU A 23 -8.87 12.05 -0.64
N SER A 24 -8.27 10.88 -0.46
CA SER A 24 -7.08 10.70 0.39
C SER A 24 -5.88 11.47 -0.19
N TRP A 25 -5.70 11.35 -1.51
CA TRP A 25 -4.70 12.11 -2.25
C TRP A 25 -4.91 13.62 -2.17
N ALA A 26 -6.12 14.10 -2.46
CA ALA A 26 -6.44 15.53 -2.42
C ALA A 26 -6.28 16.15 -1.02
N LYS A 27 -6.43 15.36 0.04
CA LYS A 27 -6.22 15.77 1.43
C LYS A 27 -4.76 15.69 1.89
N GLY A 28 -3.85 15.21 1.05
CA GLY A 28 -2.44 15.01 1.39
C GLY A 28 -2.18 13.85 2.36
N SER A 29 -3.17 12.97 2.61
CA SER A 29 -2.97 11.85 3.55
C SER A 29 -2.02 10.78 3.00
N LEU A 30 -1.70 10.85 1.71
CA LEU A 30 -0.77 9.94 1.02
C LEU A 30 0.62 10.54 0.78
N ASP A 31 0.88 11.79 1.17
CA ASP A 31 2.13 12.50 0.84
C ASP A 31 3.39 11.73 1.31
N GLY A 32 3.34 11.15 2.52
CA GLY A 32 4.45 10.38 3.09
C GLY A 32 4.61 8.97 2.52
N TYR A 33 3.79 8.54 1.56
CA TYR A 33 3.90 7.19 0.97
C TYR A 33 5.02 7.13 -0.04
N LEU A 34 5.22 8.20 -0.80
CA LEU A 34 6.28 8.26 -1.82
C LEU A 34 7.67 8.17 -1.19
N ASP A 35 7.88 8.83 -0.05
CA ASP A 35 9.12 8.74 0.73
C ASP A 35 9.44 7.32 1.21
N ARG A 36 8.41 6.48 1.39
CA ARG A 36 8.55 5.06 1.78
C ARG A 36 8.73 4.17 0.56
N LEU A 37 8.00 4.46 -0.51
CA LEU A 37 8.04 3.73 -1.77
C LEU A 37 9.39 3.88 -2.46
N LEU A 38 9.95 5.09 -2.55
CA LEU A 38 11.19 5.31 -3.30
C LEU A 38 12.36 4.45 -2.79
N PRO A 39 12.69 4.41 -1.48
CA PRO A 39 13.75 3.54 -0.98
C PRO A 39 13.45 2.05 -1.20
N PHE A 40 12.19 1.64 -1.03
CA PHE A 40 11.77 0.26 -1.28
C PHE A 40 11.96 -0.13 -2.75
N LEU A 41 11.40 0.64 -3.67
CA LEU A 41 11.50 0.41 -5.11
C LEU A 41 12.95 0.49 -5.59
N THR A 42 13.77 1.38 -5.03
CA THR A 42 15.21 1.44 -5.33
C THR A 42 15.91 0.14 -4.94
N ARG A 43 15.60 -0.43 -3.77
CA ARG A 43 16.17 -1.72 -3.32
C ARG A 43 15.75 -2.88 -4.23
N HIS A 44 14.56 -2.82 -4.81
CA HIS A 44 14.01 -3.83 -5.71
C HIS A 44 14.17 -3.48 -7.20
N ARG A 45 15.01 -2.49 -7.54
CA ARG A 45 15.16 -1.97 -8.92
C ARG A 45 15.46 -3.07 -9.93
N GLU A 46 16.45 -3.92 -9.66
CA GLU A 46 16.87 -4.99 -10.57
C GLU A 46 15.73 -5.95 -10.88
N GLU A 47 14.96 -6.30 -9.85
CA GLU A 47 13.81 -7.17 -9.97
C GLU A 47 12.69 -6.53 -10.79
N ILE A 48 12.41 -5.25 -10.54
CA ILE A 48 11.41 -4.48 -11.28
C ILE A 48 11.78 -4.43 -12.77
N LEU A 49 13.04 -4.13 -13.08
CA LEU A 49 13.52 -4.10 -14.46
C LEU A 49 13.47 -5.47 -15.12
N LEU A 50 13.84 -6.54 -14.41
CA LEU A 50 13.76 -7.90 -14.92
C LEU A 50 12.31 -8.27 -15.29
N LEU A 51 11.35 -7.94 -14.43
CA LEU A 51 9.92 -8.17 -14.66
C LEU A 51 9.36 -7.31 -15.80
N ALA A 52 9.91 -6.11 -16.00
CA ALA A 52 9.47 -5.16 -17.02
C ALA A 52 10.04 -5.45 -18.42
N GLY A 53 10.91 -6.44 -18.58
CA GLY A 53 11.55 -6.79 -19.86
C GLY A 53 12.99 -6.28 -20.03
N GLY A 54 13.64 -5.85 -18.95
CA GLY A 54 15.04 -5.44 -18.90
C GLY A 54 15.26 -3.93 -18.98
N ALA A 55 16.47 -3.52 -19.35
CA ALA A 55 16.90 -2.12 -19.32
C ALA A 55 16.20 -1.22 -20.35
N GLN A 56 15.58 -1.78 -21.40
CA GLN A 56 14.79 -1.03 -22.39
C GLN A 56 13.27 -1.06 -22.12
N ALA A 57 12.85 -1.48 -20.93
CA ALA A 57 11.44 -1.54 -20.57
C ALA A 57 10.75 -0.18 -20.68
N HIS A 58 9.51 -0.17 -21.16
CA HIS A 58 8.70 1.04 -21.23
C HIS A 58 8.13 1.41 -19.86
N ALA A 59 7.81 2.70 -19.67
CA ALA A 59 7.27 3.22 -18.42
C ALA A 59 6.05 2.43 -17.89
N PRO A 60 5.05 2.05 -18.71
CA PRO A 60 3.92 1.25 -18.22
C PRO A 60 4.33 -0.12 -17.65
N ASP A 61 5.30 -0.79 -18.28
CA ASP A 61 5.78 -2.11 -17.84
C ASP A 61 6.56 -2.00 -16.53
N ILE A 62 7.32 -0.92 -16.35
CA ILE A 62 8.03 -0.60 -15.12
C ILE A 62 7.04 -0.36 -13.98
N LEU A 63 5.99 0.45 -14.20
CA LEU A 63 4.99 0.74 -13.18
C LEU A 63 4.18 -0.51 -12.81
N ALA A 64 3.76 -1.30 -13.79
CA ALA A 64 3.07 -2.57 -13.54
C ALA A 64 3.97 -3.53 -12.73
N SER A 65 5.26 -3.59 -13.05
CA SER A 65 6.23 -4.42 -12.32
C SER A 65 6.48 -3.91 -10.91
N ALA A 66 6.59 -2.60 -10.71
CA ALA A 66 6.68 -1.99 -9.39
C ALA A 66 5.48 -2.34 -8.50
N LYS A 67 4.26 -2.25 -9.05
CA LYS A 67 3.03 -2.66 -8.35
C LYS A 67 3.06 -4.15 -7.96
N ARG A 68 3.50 -5.04 -8.86
CA ARG A 68 3.65 -6.48 -8.54
C ARG A 68 4.64 -6.73 -7.41
N VAL A 69 5.78 -6.04 -7.41
CA VAL A 69 6.79 -6.18 -6.35
C VAL A 69 6.24 -5.71 -5.01
N VAL A 70 5.52 -4.58 -4.97
CA VAL A 70 4.84 -4.10 -3.76
C VAL A 70 3.78 -5.10 -3.29
N ALA A 71 2.93 -5.59 -4.20
CA ALA A 71 1.90 -6.57 -3.89
C ALA A 71 2.49 -7.85 -3.29
N ARG A 72 3.57 -8.36 -3.87
CA ARG A 72 4.25 -9.58 -3.40
C ARG A 72 4.91 -9.38 -2.04
N ALA A 73 5.49 -8.20 -1.80
CA ALA A 73 6.10 -7.90 -0.50
C ALA A 73 5.04 -7.76 0.60
N GLY A 74 3.84 -7.30 0.27
CA GLY A 74 2.72 -7.13 1.20
C GLY A 74 2.90 -5.97 2.21
N CYS A 75 4.12 -5.46 2.36
CA CYS A 75 4.49 -4.37 3.25
C CYS A 75 5.69 -3.62 2.66
N VAL A 76 5.58 -2.29 2.57
CA VAL A 76 6.65 -1.43 2.04
C VAL A 76 7.48 -0.85 3.19
N HIS A 77 6.83 -0.52 4.31
CA HIS A 77 7.49 0.07 5.46
C HIS A 77 6.86 -0.35 6.79
N LEU A 78 7.36 -1.47 7.33
CA LEU A 78 6.80 -2.14 8.52
C LEU A 78 6.56 -1.21 9.70
N ARG A 79 7.53 -0.36 10.05
CA ARG A 79 7.41 0.54 11.20
C ARG A 79 6.22 1.49 11.06
N SER A 80 6.02 2.07 9.89
CA SER A 80 4.94 3.03 9.68
C SER A 80 3.58 2.33 9.60
N GLU A 81 3.54 1.17 8.96
CA GLU A 81 2.30 0.39 8.88
C GLU A 81 1.86 -0.14 10.25
N MET A 82 2.80 -0.62 11.08
CA MET A 82 2.51 -0.97 12.47
C MET A 82 2.02 0.23 13.27
N HIS A 83 2.63 1.40 13.07
CA HIS A 83 2.20 2.62 13.75
C HIS A 83 0.76 3.00 13.39
N ASP A 84 0.42 2.94 12.09
CA ASP A 84 -0.92 3.24 11.60
C ASP A 84 -1.96 2.23 12.13
N GLN A 85 -1.63 0.93 12.18
CA GLN A 85 -2.50 -0.09 12.77
C GLN A 85 -2.70 0.14 14.28
N ILE A 86 -1.64 0.44 15.02
CA ILE A 86 -1.73 0.77 16.46
C ILE A 86 -2.64 1.99 16.68
N LYS A 87 -2.57 3.00 15.81
CA LYS A 87 -3.45 4.16 15.88
C LYS A 87 -4.91 3.76 15.70
N GLN A 88 -5.24 2.95 14.69
CA GLN A 88 -6.62 2.50 14.46
C GLN A 88 -7.16 1.64 15.61
N ILE A 89 -6.34 0.76 16.18
CA ILE A 89 -6.71 -0.03 17.36
C ILE A 89 -6.98 0.89 18.57
N ARG A 90 -6.17 1.93 18.77
CA ARG A 90 -6.38 2.92 19.85
C ARG A 90 -7.67 3.70 19.66
N ASP A 91 -7.98 4.11 18.44
CA ASP A 91 -9.21 4.81 18.11
C ASP A 91 -10.43 3.91 18.39
N GLU A 92 -10.37 2.62 18.03
CA GLU A 92 -11.42 1.64 18.34
C GLU A 92 -11.61 1.44 19.85
N ILE A 93 -10.51 1.28 20.61
CA ILE A 93 -10.56 1.18 22.07
C ILE A 93 -11.23 2.41 22.68
N TRP A 94 -10.94 3.60 22.17
CA TRP A 94 -11.56 4.83 22.66
C TRP A 94 -13.07 4.86 22.36
N ILE A 95 -13.48 4.57 21.11
CA ILE A 95 -14.89 4.53 20.69
C ILE A 95 -15.71 3.53 21.52
N ARG A 96 -15.16 2.34 21.78
CA ARG A 96 -15.81 1.30 22.58
C ARG A 96 -15.82 1.65 24.07
N GLY A 97 -14.78 2.32 24.55
CA GLY A 97 -14.72 2.88 25.90
C GLY A 97 -15.84 3.88 26.16
N GLU A 98 -16.17 4.74 25.19
CA GLU A 98 -17.34 5.64 25.29
C GLU A 98 -18.67 4.90 25.44
N ARG A 99 -18.72 3.61 25.05
CA ARG A 99 -19.88 2.72 25.14
C ARG A 99 -19.82 1.77 26.34
N GLY A 100 -18.79 1.88 27.19
CA GLY A 100 -18.63 1.11 28.41
C GLY A 100 -17.84 -0.19 28.28
N ASP A 101 -17.24 -0.48 27.11
CA ASP A 101 -16.34 -1.62 26.93
C ASP A 101 -14.88 -1.15 27.05
N TYR A 102 -14.21 -1.62 28.12
CA TYR A 102 -12.85 -1.21 28.47
C TYR A 102 -11.84 -2.36 28.35
N ASP A 103 -12.23 -3.52 27.83
CA ASP A 103 -11.34 -4.67 27.68
C ASP A 103 -10.43 -4.48 26.45
N ARG A 104 -9.32 -3.77 26.66
CA ARG A 104 -8.38 -3.40 25.59
C ARG A 104 -7.77 -4.61 24.89
N ASP A 105 -7.51 -5.69 25.62
CA ASP A 105 -6.87 -6.89 25.06
C ASP A 105 -7.86 -7.63 24.17
N HIS A 106 -9.11 -7.76 24.62
CA HIS A 106 -10.18 -8.33 23.80
C HIS A 106 -10.43 -7.51 22.53
N ILE A 107 -10.59 -6.18 22.66
CA ILE A 107 -10.82 -5.27 21.53
C ILE A 107 -9.66 -5.36 20.52
N THR A 108 -8.41 -5.43 20.99
CA THR A 108 -7.23 -5.54 20.11
C THR A 108 -7.24 -6.85 19.33
N GLN A 109 -7.54 -7.98 19.99
CA GLN A 109 -7.61 -9.29 19.34
C GLN A 109 -8.74 -9.36 18.33
N GLU A 110 -9.92 -8.87 18.71
CA GLU A 110 -11.10 -8.82 17.84
C GLU A 110 -10.84 -7.95 16.62
N TRP A 111 -10.33 -6.72 16.82
CA TRP A 111 -10.01 -5.80 15.73
C TRP A 111 -9.01 -6.44 14.76
N THR A 112 -7.95 -7.06 15.31
CA THR A 112 -6.93 -7.73 14.50
C THR A 112 -7.54 -8.85 13.67
N SER A 113 -8.42 -9.67 14.26
CA SER A 113 -9.08 -10.77 13.57
C SER A 113 -10.04 -10.30 12.48
N LEU A 114 -10.76 -9.20 12.70
CA LEU A 114 -11.80 -8.72 11.80
C LEU A 114 -11.27 -7.80 10.68
N HIS A 115 -10.28 -6.96 10.99
CA HIS A 115 -9.92 -5.83 10.13
C HIS A 115 -8.51 -5.92 9.53
N ALA A 116 -7.56 -6.63 10.15
CA ALA A 116 -6.16 -6.54 9.72
C ALA A 116 -5.93 -6.98 8.26
N ALA A 117 -6.64 -7.99 7.78
CA ALA A 117 -6.51 -8.43 6.38
C ALA A 117 -7.02 -7.37 5.39
N ASN A 118 -8.22 -6.84 5.63
CA ASN A 118 -8.82 -5.80 4.78
C ASN A 118 -8.00 -4.51 4.82
N TRP A 119 -7.46 -4.17 5.99
CA TRP A 119 -6.56 -3.04 6.16
C TRP A 119 -5.31 -3.17 5.28
N ARG A 120 -4.65 -4.34 5.30
CA ARG A 120 -3.46 -4.59 4.47
C ARG A 120 -3.78 -4.51 2.98
N ARG A 121 -4.91 -5.10 2.55
CA ARG A 121 -5.35 -5.00 1.15
C ARG A 121 -5.57 -3.55 0.74
N TRP A 122 -6.26 -2.76 1.57
CA TRP A 122 -6.44 -1.33 1.31
C TRP A 122 -5.11 -0.58 1.22
N ARG A 123 -4.18 -0.88 2.13
CA ARG A 123 -2.83 -0.28 2.13
C ARG A 123 -2.07 -0.55 0.83
N LEU A 124 -2.19 -1.75 0.25
CA LEU A 124 -1.59 -2.05 -1.05
C LEU A 124 -2.23 -1.24 -2.19
N LYS A 125 -3.55 -1.01 -2.15
CA LYS A 125 -4.24 -0.13 -3.10
C LYS A 125 -3.76 1.32 -3.01
N GLU A 126 -3.53 1.82 -1.79
CA GLU A 126 -2.94 3.15 -1.59
C GLU A 126 -1.53 3.24 -2.21
N TYR A 127 -0.68 2.23 -2.01
CA TYR A 127 0.65 2.21 -2.64
C TYR A 127 0.58 2.16 -4.17
N ALA A 128 -0.28 1.30 -4.73
CA ALA A 128 -0.50 1.20 -6.17
C ALA A 128 -0.98 2.54 -6.75
N PHE A 129 -1.92 3.20 -6.08
CA PHE A 129 -2.41 4.51 -6.47
C PHE A 129 -1.31 5.57 -6.45
N VAL A 130 -0.48 5.60 -5.40
CA VAL A 130 0.66 6.54 -5.31
C VAL A 130 1.69 6.26 -6.41
N ILE A 131 1.90 5.00 -6.78
CA ILE A 131 2.76 4.61 -7.90
C ILE A 131 2.27 5.25 -9.20
N ASP A 132 0.97 5.14 -9.50
CA ASP A 132 0.40 5.70 -10.72
C ASP A 132 0.45 7.24 -10.72
N ARG A 133 0.15 7.87 -9.58
CA ARG A 133 0.20 9.34 -9.44
C ARG A 133 1.60 9.91 -9.50
N SER A 134 2.62 9.11 -9.18
CA SER A 134 4.03 9.52 -9.15
C SER A 134 4.84 8.85 -10.25
N ALA A 135 4.18 8.46 -11.34
CA ALA A 135 4.72 7.65 -12.42
C ALA A 135 6.08 8.15 -12.94
N GLU A 136 6.16 9.43 -13.30
CA GLU A 136 7.38 10.05 -13.84
C GLU A 136 8.56 9.94 -12.87
N GLN A 137 8.33 10.23 -11.58
CA GLN A 137 9.38 10.20 -10.57
C GLN A 137 9.85 8.78 -10.29
N ILE A 138 8.94 7.81 -10.27
CA ILE A 138 9.26 6.40 -10.05
C ILE A 138 10.04 5.83 -11.24
N VAL A 139 9.59 6.09 -12.47
CA VAL A 139 10.30 5.64 -13.67
C VAL A 139 11.69 6.25 -13.72
N ALA A 140 11.83 7.55 -13.46
CA ALA A 140 13.12 8.21 -13.40
C ALA A 140 14.05 7.58 -12.34
N ARG A 141 13.50 7.20 -11.17
CA ARG A 141 14.25 6.55 -10.10
C ARG A 141 14.67 5.12 -10.42
N ILE A 142 13.88 4.39 -11.21
CA ILE A 142 14.15 2.99 -11.56
C ILE A 142 15.08 2.89 -12.77
N VAL A 143 15.00 3.82 -13.71
CA VAL A 143 15.83 3.82 -14.93
C VAL A 143 17.15 4.56 -14.72
N GLY A 144 17.18 5.64 -13.93
CA GLY A 144 18.42 6.32 -13.51
C GLY A 144 19.23 5.47 -12.54
#